data_AF-A0A626GIY6-F1
#
_entry.id   AF-A0A626GIY6-F1
#
_cell.length_a   1.000
_cell.length_b   1.000
_cell.length_c   1.000
_cell.angle_alpha   90.00
_cell.angle_beta   90.00
_cell.angle_gamma   90.00
#
_symmetry.space_group_name_H-M   'P 1'
#
loop_
_entity.id
_entity.type
_entity.pdbx_description
1 polymer ?
#
loop_
_entity_poly.entity_id
_entity_poly.type
_entity_poly.pdbx_seq_one_letter_code
_entity_poly.pdbx_strand_id
1 'polypeptide(L)'
;MTNREEWLSAKIAYINGLKSPSEQQRLLVLLAEKKNRTTTDEKTLSALIRAEKTAEKAAAAKARVTAIIAAERKAAARAERKARDHELYKAAGLMIVAGLVDSKTGKPKFSAAELVGALAGIAELPRNHPKWQEWEKRGKELLTKDSA
;
A
#
# COMPACT_ATOMS: atom_id res chain seq x y z
N MET A 1 -5.09 7.99 -32.83
CA MET A 1 -3.65 7.79 -33.08
C MET A 1 -3.02 9.17 -33.02
N THR A 2 -2.10 9.45 -32.10
CA THR A 2 -1.42 10.75 -32.06
C THR A 2 -0.64 10.95 -33.35
N ASN A 3 -0.77 12.14 -33.95
CA ASN A 3 -0.06 12.48 -35.18
C ASN A 3 1.46 12.30 -34.93
N ARG A 4 2.18 11.78 -35.92
CA ARG A 4 3.64 11.57 -35.83
C ARG A 4 4.35 12.86 -35.42
N GLU A 5 3.91 13.98 -35.98
CA GLU A 5 4.48 15.31 -35.73
C GLU A 5 4.16 15.82 -34.33
N GLU A 6 2.93 15.64 -33.84
CA GLU A 6 2.54 15.99 -32.48
C GLU A 6 3.37 15.22 -31.44
N TRP A 7 3.50 13.90 -31.63
CA TRP A 7 4.33 13.08 -30.76
C TRP A 7 5.80 13.50 -30.82
N LEU A 8 6.32 13.78 -32.01
CA LEU A 8 7.72 14.16 -32.20
C LEU A 8 8.02 15.52 -31.54
N SER A 9 7.12 16.50 -31.71
CA SER A 9 7.22 17.81 -31.07
C SER A 9 7.22 17.70 -29.54
N ALA A 10 6.27 16.96 -28.98
CA ALA A 10 6.23 16.70 -27.53
C ALA A 10 7.49 15.98 -27.03
N LYS A 11 8.01 15.03 -27.80
CA LYS A 11 9.22 14.28 -27.45
C LYS A 11 10.47 15.16 -27.47
N ILE A 12 10.59 16.05 -28.45
CA ILE A 12 11.71 17.02 -28.52
C ILE A 12 11.67 17.97 -27.33
N ALA A 13 10.49 18.52 -27.00
CA ALA A 13 10.33 19.37 -25.82
C ALA A 13 10.74 18.65 -24.53
N TYR A 14 10.35 17.38 -24.38
CA TYR A 14 10.79 16.54 -23.26
C TYR A 14 12.30 16.34 -23.24
N ILE A 15 12.91 15.96 -24.37
CA ILE A 15 14.36 15.71 -24.49
C ILE A 15 15.16 16.97 -24.17
N ASN A 16 14.71 18.14 -24.63
CA ASN A 16 15.37 19.43 -24.36
C ASN A 16 15.31 19.83 -22.88
N GLY A 17 14.33 19.31 -22.12
CA GLY A 17 14.27 19.48 -20.67
C GLY A 17 15.15 18.51 -19.87
N LEU A 18 15.79 17.53 -20.51
CA LEU A 18 16.66 16.57 -19.83
C LEU A 18 18.04 17.19 -19.53
N LYS A 19 18.54 16.99 -18.31
CA LYS A 19 19.90 17.42 -17.92
C LYS A 19 21.01 16.72 -18.72
N SER A 20 20.77 15.47 -19.14
CA SER A 20 21.73 14.69 -19.93
C SER A 20 20.97 13.73 -20.86
N PRO A 21 20.53 14.19 -22.05
CA PRO A 21 19.88 13.32 -23.03
C PRO A 21 20.86 12.30 -23.60
N SER A 22 20.36 11.12 -23.94
CA SER A 22 21.16 10.04 -24.56
C SER A 22 21.62 10.41 -25.96
N GLU A 23 22.65 9.74 -26.47
CA GLU A 23 23.13 9.96 -27.84
C GLU A 23 22.04 9.72 -28.90
N GLN A 24 21.24 8.68 -28.71
CA GLN A 24 20.06 8.39 -29.54
C GLN A 24 19.05 9.55 -29.55
N GLN A 25 18.76 10.14 -28.37
CA GLN A 25 17.82 11.24 -28.22
C GLN A 25 18.36 12.53 -28.86
N ARG A 26 19.67 12.80 -28.70
CA ARG A 26 20.34 13.93 -29.34
C ARG A 26 20.28 13.83 -30.87
N LEU A 27 20.54 12.63 -31.41
CA LEU A 27 20.45 12.38 -32.85
C LEU A 27 19.02 12.55 -33.37
N LEU A 28 18.01 12.13 -32.60
CA LEU A 28 16.60 12.33 -32.95
C LEU A 28 16.25 13.82 -33.05
N VAL A 29 16.65 14.64 -32.07
CA VAL A 29 16.42 16.09 -32.10
C VAL A 29 17.12 16.73 -33.29
N LEU A 30 18.40 16.40 -33.51
CA LEU A 30 19.19 16.94 -34.61
C LEU A 30 18.57 16.63 -35.99
N LEU A 31 18.12 15.39 -36.19
CA LEU A 31 17.45 15.01 -37.45
C LEU A 31 16.05 15.63 -37.57
N ALA A 32 15.36 15.88 -36.46
CA ALA A 32 14.04 16.50 -36.49
C ALA A 32 14.08 17.99 -36.84
N GLU A 33 15.12 18.71 -36.42
CA GLU A 33 15.31 20.16 -36.65
C GLU A 33 15.96 20.48 -38.01
N LYS A 34 16.52 19.47 -38.70
CA LYS A 34 17.17 19.63 -39.99
C LYS A 34 16.19 20.09 -41.08
N LYS A 35 16.41 21.29 -41.65
CA LYS A 35 15.55 21.90 -42.69
C LYS A 35 15.50 21.10 -44.00
N ASN A 36 16.64 20.59 -44.48
CA ASN A 36 16.74 19.79 -45.70
C ASN A 36 17.16 18.36 -45.37
N ARG A 37 16.20 17.52 -44.99
CA ARG A 37 16.42 16.09 -44.75
C ARG A 37 16.57 15.33 -46.06
N THR A 38 17.61 14.51 -46.16
CA THR A 38 17.75 13.52 -47.22
C THR A 38 16.83 12.32 -46.98
N THR A 39 16.62 11.48 -47.99
CA THR A 39 15.89 10.22 -47.83
C THR A 39 16.48 9.30 -46.77
N THR A 40 17.81 9.33 -46.60
CA THR A 40 18.51 8.58 -45.55
C THR A 40 18.21 9.15 -44.17
N ASP A 41 18.22 10.49 -44.01
CA ASP A 41 17.86 11.15 -42.76
C ASP A 41 16.43 10.79 -42.32
N GLU A 42 15.49 10.76 -43.26
CA GLU A 42 14.09 10.44 -42.97
C GLU A 42 13.88 8.98 -42.55
N LYS A 43 14.63 8.05 -43.16
CA LYS A 43 14.67 6.64 -42.74
C LYS A 43 15.25 6.49 -41.35
N THR A 44 16.38 7.15 -41.06
CA THR A 44 17.03 7.13 -39.75
C THR A 44 16.12 7.72 -38.67
N LEU A 45 15.52 8.88 -38.91
CA LEU A 45 14.57 9.50 -37.99
C LEU A 45 13.36 8.60 -37.74
N SER A 46 12.82 7.97 -38.77
CA SER A 46 11.71 7.02 -38.62
C SER A 46 12.09 5.81 -37.74
N ALA A 47 13.31 5.30 -37.86
CA ALA A 47 13.81 4.23 -37.00
C ALA A 47 13.96 4.68 -35.54
N LEU A 48 14.54 5.87 -35.31
CA LEU A 48 14.69 6.45 -33.98
C LEU A 48 13.34 6.69 -33.28
N ILE A 49 12.35 7.21 -34.02
CA ILE A 49 10.99 7.39 -33.50
C ILE A 49 10.38 6.05 -33.06
N ARG A 50 10.54 4.99 -33.86
CA ARG A 50 10.03 3.65 -33.52
C ARG A 50 10.73 3.09 -32.27
N ALA A 51 12.05 3.26 -32.17
CA ALA A 51 12.82 2.83 -31.01
C ALA A 51 12.35 3.55 -29.73
N GLU A 52 12.22 4.87 -29.76
CA GLU A 52 11.73 5.67 -28.62
C GLU A 52 10.29 5.28 -28.21
N LYS A 53 9.38 5.14 -29.17
CA LYS A 53 8.00 4.71 -28.88
C LYS A 53 7.96 3.31 -28.26
N THR A 54 8.86 2.42 -28.66
CA THR A 54 8.96 1.07 -28.10
C THR A 54 9.51 1.13 -26.68
N ALA A 55 10.53 1.94 -26.44
CA ALA A 55 11.09 2.16 -25.11
C ALA A 55 10.05 2.77 -24.15
N GLU A 56 9.28 3.77 -24.60
CA GLU A 56 8.17 4.35 -23.83
C GLU A 56 7.11 3.32 -23.47
N LYS A 57 6.70 2.48 -24.43
CA LYS A 57 5.75 1.39 -24.17
C LYS A 57 6.29 0.38 -23.16
N ALA A 58 7.57 -0.02 -23.29
CA ALA A 58 8.21 -0.94 -22.37
C ALA A 58 8.32 -0.35 -20.94
N ALA A 59 8.68 0.92 -20.83
CA ALA A 59 8.74 1.63 -19.56
C ALA A 59 7.34 1.74 -18.92
N ALA A 60 6.32 2.09 -19.69
CA ALA A 60 4.94 2.16 -19.22
C ALA A 60 4.42 0.79 -18.76
N ALA A 61 4.75 -0.29 -19.49
CA ALA A 61 4.39 -1.65 -19.10
C ALA A 61 5.04 -2.06 -17.77
N LYS A 62 6.35 -1.79 -17.61
CA LYS A 62 7.07 -2.04 -16.34
C LYS A 62 6.45 -1.25 -15.18
N ALA A 63 6.18 0.04 -15.38
CA ALA A 63 5.56 0.89 -14.37
C ALA A 63 4.18 0.37 -13.94
N ARG A 64 3.36 -0.10 -14.89
CA ARG A 64 2.06 -0.73 -14.59
C ARG A 64 2.21 -1.98 -13.72
N VAL A 65 3.14 -2.88 -14.07
CA VAL A 65 3.40 -4.09 -13.27
C VAL A 65 3.86 -3.73 -11.87
N THR A 66 4.79 -2.79 -11.72
CA THR A 66 5.23 -2.29 -10.40
C THR A 66 4.08 -1.69 -9.60
N ALA A 67 3.21 -0.91 -10.24
CA ALA A 67 2.03 -0.33 -9.59
C ALA A 67 1.06 -1.39 -9.10
N ILE A 68 0.81 -2.45 -9.88
CA ILE A 68 -0.02 -3.59 -9.48
C ILE A 68 0.59 -4.28 -8.25
N ILE A 69 1.88 -4.63 -8.28
CA ILE A 69 2.55 -5.28 -7.15
C ILE A 69 2.48 -4.40 -5.89
N ALA A 70 2.69 -3.09 -6.01
CA ALA A 70 2.59 -2.18 -4.88
C ALA A 70 1.16 -2.08 -4.33
N ALA A 71 0.15 -2.08 -5.20
CA ALA A 71 -1.25 -2.08 -4.81
C ALA A 71 -1.64 -3.36 -4.06
N GLU A 72 -1.23 -4.52 -4.56
CA GLU A 72 -1.45 -5.82 -3.91
C GLU A 72 -0.81 -5.87 -2.52
N ARG A 73 0.46 -5.46 -2.39
CA ARG A 73 1.15 -5.41 -1.09
C ARG A 73 0.45 -4.46 -0.11
N LYS A 74 -0.04 -3.32 -0.60
CA LYS A 74 -0.79 -2.35 0.22
C LYS A 74 -2.15 -2.90 0.64
N ALA A 75 -2.82 -3.65 -0.23
CA ALA A 75 -4.09 -4.30 0.07
C ALA A 75 -3.91 -5.39 1.13
N ALA A 76 -2.90 -6.26 0.99
CA ALA A 76 -2.55 -7.28 1.97
C ALA A 76 -2.25 -6.66 3.36
N ALA A 77 -1.39 -5.63 3.41
CA ALA A 77 -1.08 -4.94 4.67
C ALA A 77 -2.31 -4.25 5.31
N ARG A 78 -3.27 -3.78 4.50
CA ARG A 78 -4.54 -3.24 5.00
C ARG A 78 -5.44 -4.34 5.57
N ALA A 79 -5.52 -5.49 4.90
CA ALA A 79 -6.28 -6.63 5.39
C ALA A 79 -5.73 -7.15 6.72
N GLU A 80 -4.40 -7.26 6.84
CA GLU A 80 -3.74 -7.66 8.09
C GLU A 80 -4.03 -6.68 9.24
N ARG A 81 -3.91 -5.37 8.99
CA ARG A 81 -4.28 -4.36 10.01
C ARG A 81 -5.75 -4.45 10.40
N LYS A 82 -6.66 -4.61 9.43
CA LYS A 82 -8.09 -4.76 9.70
C LYS A 82 -8.39 -5.99 10.54
N ALA A 83 -7.74 -7.13 10.25
CA ALA A 83 -7.87 -8.34 11.04
C ALA A 83 -7.36 -8.13 12.47
N ARG A 84 -6.18 -7.53 12.63
CA ARG A 84 -5.63 -7.17 13.95
C ARG A 84 -6.57 -6.24 14.72
N ASP A 85 -7.06 -5.17 14.09
CA ASP A 85 -7.95 -4.22 14.74
C ASP A 85 -9.27 -4.88 15.14
N HIS A 86 -9.79 -5.80 14.32
CA HIS A 86 -10.96 -6.60 14.66
C HIS A 86 -10.74 -7.49 15.89
N GLU A 87 -9.58 -8.15 16.01
CA GLU A 87 -9.23 -8.92 17.20
C GLU A 87 -9.04 -8.02 18.44
N LEU A 88 -8.47 -6.82 18.28
CA LEU A 88 -8.40 -5.83 19.36
C LEU A 88 -9.79 -5.39 19.83
N TYR A 89 -10.73 -5.19 18.91
CA TYR A 89 -12.13 -4.89 19.25
C TYR A 89 -12.80 -6.05 19.98
N LYS A 90 -12.56 -7.30 19.59
CA LYS A 90 -13.05 -8.47 20.35
C LYS A 90 -12.48 -8.50 21.76
N ALA A 91 -11.18 -8.27 21.92
CA ALA A 91 -10.55 -8.19 23.24
C ALA A 91 -11.15 -7.06 24.11
N ALA A 92 -11.41 -5.89 23.51
CA ALA A 92 -12.13 -4.81 24.20
C ALA A 92 -13.57 -5.22 24.58
N GLY A 93 -14.27 -5.95 23.71
CA GLY A 93 -15.57 -6.53 23.99
C GLY A 93 -15.56 -7.46 25.21
N LEU A 94 -14.52 -8.29 25.37
CA LEU A 94 -14.36 -9.13 26.57
C LEU A 94 -14.23 -8.30 27.85
N MET A 95 -13.57 -7.14 27.79
CA MET A 95 -13.48 -6.23 28.95
C MET A 95 -14.84 -5.58 29.28
N ILE A 96 -15.68 -5.34 28.27
CA ILE A 96 -17.07 -4.87 28.47
C ILE A 96 -17.90 -5.98 29.15
N VAL A 97 -17.85 -7.21 28.64
CA VAL A 97 -18.55 -8.38 29.21
C VAL A 97 -18.11 -8.65 30.64
N ALA A 98 -16.80 -8.53 30.92
CA ALA A 98 -16.25 -8.66 32.28
C ALA A 98 -16.65 -7.49 33.21
N GLY A 99 -17.33 -6.47 32.69
CA GLY A 99 -17.80 -5.31 33.45
C GLY A 99 -16.72 -4.28 33.77
N LEU A 100 -15.52 -4.42 33.18
CA LEU A 100 -14.35 -3.56 33.40
C LEU A 100 -14.45 -2.24 32.63
N VAL A 101 -15.20 -2.25 31.53
CA VAL A 101 -15.45 -1.09 30.67
C VAL A 101 -16.95 -0.80 30.64
N ASP A 102 -17.31 0.47 30.66
CA ASP A 102 -18.69 0.92 30.43
C ASP A 102 -19.05 0.79 28.94
N SER A 103 -20.12 0.04 28.63
CA SER A 103 -20.50 -0.27 27.25
C SER A 103 -21.04 0.93 26.46
N LYS A 104 -21.51 1.98 27.13
CA LYS A 104 -22.08 3.18 26.48
C LYS A 104 -21.01 4.22 26.18
N THR A 105 -20.06 4.39 27.08
CA THR A 105 -19.02 5.42 26.99
C THR A 105 -17.67 4.88 26.51
N GLY A 106 -17.46 3.56 26.54
CA GLY A 106 -16.19 2.92 26.18
C GLY A 106 -15.05 3.20 27.16
N LYS A 107 -15.34 3.84 28.30
CA LYS A 107 -14.33 4.19 29.30
C LYS A 107 -14.19 3.06 30.33
N PRO A 108 -12.96 2.74 30.77
CA PRO A 108 -12.76 1.90 31.94
C PRO A 108 -13.53 2.44 33.15
N LYS A 109 -14.10 1.54 33.95
CA LYS A 109 -14.74 1.91 35.23
C LYS A 109 -13.74 2.16 36.36
N PHE A 110 -12.46 1.86 36.10
CA PHE A 110 -11.32 2.03 37.00
C PHE A 110 -10.33 3.00 36.37
N SER A 111 -9.34 3.47 37.13
CA SER A 111 -8.23 4.22 36.52
C SER A 111 -7.44 3.32 35.55
N ALA A 112 -6.82 3.92 34.54
CA ALA A 112 -6.01 3.18 33.58
C ALA A 112 -4.86 2.40 34.25
N ALA A 113 -4.30 2.97 35.33
CA ALA A 113 -3.23 2.35 36.10
C ALA A 113 -3.70 1.11 36.86
N GLU A 114 -4.86 1.17 37.51
CA GLU A 114 -5.44 0.02 38.22
C GLU A 114 -5.78 -1.11 37.25
N LEU A 115 -6.40 -0.77 36.10
CA LEU A 115 -6.76 -1.77 35.10
C LEU A 115 -5.53 -2.46 34.50
N VAL A 116 -4.51 -1.70 34.10
CA VAL A 116 -3.30 -2.30 33.54
C VAL A 116 -2.52 -3.11 34.58
N GLY A 117 -2.49 -2.67 35.84
CA GLY A 117 -1.87 -3.42 36.94
C GLY A 117 -2.57 -4.75 37.20
N ALA A 118 -3.91 -4.76 37.21
CA ALA A 118 -4.68 -6.00 37.34
C ALA A 118 -4.44 -6.97 36.17
N LEU A 119 -4.39 -6.46 34.94
CA LEU A 119 -4.09 -7.26 33.75
C LEU A 119 -2.65 -7.78 33.74
N ALA A 120 -1.70 -7.00 34.22
CA ALA A 120 -0.30 -7.44 34.38
C ALA A 120 -0.21 -8.61 35.37
N GLY A 121 -0.92 -8.54 36.50
CA GLY A 121 -1.01 -9.66 37.45
C GLY A 121 -1.58 -10.94 36.84
N ILE A 122 -2.48 -10.84 35.85
CA ILE A 122 -2.96 -12.00 35.09
C ILE A 122 -1.86 -12.55 34.16
N ALA A 123 -1.09 -11.67 33.50
CA ALA A 123 -0.01 -12.06 32.59
C ALA A 123 1.16 -12.76 33.32
N GLU A 124 1.43 -12.36 34.55
CA GLU A 124 2.47 -12.93 35.42
C GLU A 124 2.06 -14.27 36.06
N LEU A 125 0.76 -14.59 36.09
CA LEU A 125 0.27 -15.81 36.73
C LEU A 125 0.68 -17.07 35.93
N PRO A 126 1.35 -18.06 36.55
CA PRO A 126 1.72 -19.30 35.89
C PRO A 126 0.51 -20.01 35.25
N ARG A 127 0.69 -20.58 34.06
CA ARG A 127 -0.41 -21.22 33.31
C ARG A 127 -0.93 -22.51 33.94
N ASN A 128 -0.15 -23.16 34.79
CA ASN A 128 -0.56 -24.31 35.58
C ASN A 128 -1.33 -23.92 36.85
N HIS A 129 -1.55 -22.62 37.12
CA HIS A 129 -2.28 -22.18 38.30
C HIS A 129 -3.78 -22.54 38.19
N PRO A 130 -4.40 -23.11 39.24
CA PRO A 130 -5.79 -23.62 39.19
C PRO A 130 -6.85 -22.56 38.85
N LYS A 131 -6.58 -21.28 39.18
CA LYS A 131 -7.43 -20.13 38.79
C LYS A 131 -7.77 -20.09 37.30
N TRP A 132 -6.92 -20.59 36.40
CA TRP A 132 -7.24 -20.61 34.97
C TRP A 132 -8.46 -21.47 34.65
N GLN A 133 -8.64 -22.60 35.33
CA GLN A 133 -9.82 -23.46 35.15
C GLN A 133 -11.09 -22.81 35.70
N GLU A 134 -10.98 -22.16 36.87
CA GLU A 134 -12.08 -21.41 37.47
C GLU A 134 -12.53 -20.25 36.58
N TRP A 135 -11.58 -19.49 36.03
CA TRP A 135 -11.85 -18.39 35.12
C TRP A 135 -12.42 -18.85 33.78
N GLU A 136 -11.98 -19.99 33.25
CA GLU A 136 -12.55 -20.55 32.02
C GLU A 136 -14.04 -20.91 32.22
N LYS A 137 -14.38 -21.58 33.34
CA LYS A 137 -15.77 -21.90 33.66
C LYS A 137 -16.62 -20.64 33.78
N ARG A 138 -16.16 -19.66 34.57
CA ARG A 138 -16.87 -18.38 34.75
C ARG A 138 -16.98 -17.60 33.43
N GLY A 139 -15.95 -17.60 32.60
CA GLY A 139 -15.94 -16.92 31.31
C GLY A 139 -16.99 -17.48 30.36
N LYS A 140 -17.13 -18.81 30.29
CA LYS A 140 -18.20 -19.47 29.50
C LYS A 140 -19.59 -19.03 29.94
N GLU A 141 -19.83 -18.92 31.25
CA GLU A 141 -21.11 -18.45 31.80
C GLU A 141 -21.41 -16.98 31.49
N LEU A 142 -20.38 -16.13 31.40
CA LEU A 142 -20.56 -14.71 31.07
C LEU A 142 -20.84 -14.50 29.58
N LEU A 143 -20.14 -15.23 28.71
CA LEU A 143 -20.32 -15.11 27.25
C LEU A 143 -21.69 -15.61 26.78
N THR A 144 -22.26 -16.62 27.43
CA THR A 144 -23.61 -17.13 27.10
C THR A 144 -24.72 -16.18 27.52
N LYS A 145 -24.55 -15.46 28.63
CA LYS A 145 -25.53 -14.47 29.11
C LYS A 145 -25.58 -13.20 28.27
N ASP A 146 -24.47 -12.82 27.64
CA ASP A 146 -24.37 -11.65 26.76
C ASP A 146 -24.89 -11.93 25.33
N SER A 147 -25.06 -13.20 24.97
CA SER A 147 -25.55 -13.65 23.64
C SER A 147 -27.08 -13.86 23.58
N ALA A 148 -27.81 -13.61 24.67
CA ALA A 148 -29.26 -13.81 24.83
C ALA A 148 -29.96 -12.47 25.04
#